data_AF-A0A139X7K9-F1
#
_entry.id   AF-A0A139X7K9-F1
#
_cell.length_a   1.000
_cell.length_b   1.000
_cell.length_c   1.000
_cell.angle_alpha   90.00
_cell.angle_beta   90.00
_cell.angle_gamma   90.00
#
_symmetry.space_group_name_H-M   'P 1'
#
loop_
_entity.id
_entity.type
_entity.pdbx_description
1 polymer ?
#
loop_
_entity_poly.entity_id
_entity_poly.type
_entity_poly.pdbx_seq_one_letter_code
_entity_poly.pdbx_strand_id
1 'polypeptide(L)'
;MYLIQQFRYSLGKESIEVICGAVEEDEPLQEAAQREIEEEASIKASDFFDLGVIDLDTSIVRCQVQMFLAKPLTLTEAHQEGTETIKTLHIPLDTAVQMVIEGNLPIVKSSGFSFTLTGLPGRILTIAKLFNQTQYQPYR
;
A
#
# COMPACT_ATOMS: atom_id res chain seq x y z
N MET A 1 3.95 10.64 5.47
CA MET A 1 3.47 9.40 4.83
C MET A 1 3.59 8.28 5.83
N TYR A 2 2.56 7.44 5.95
CA TYR A 2 2.67 6.20 6.72
C TYR A 2 2.96 5.05 5.76
N LEU A 3 3.84 4.18 6.19
CA LEU A 3 4.29 2.98 5.49
C LEU A 3 4.28 1.84 6.49
N ILE A 4 4.41 0.62 6.01
CA ILE A 4 4.59 -0.56 6.85
C ILE A 4 5.93 -1.22 6.54
N GLN A 5 6.53 -1.79 7.57
CA GLN A 5 7.70 -2.65 7.46
C GLN A 5 7.30 -4.06 7.87
N GLN A 6 7.56 -5.03 7.00
CA GLN A 6 7.27 -6.44 7.25
C GLN A 6 8.29 -7.36 6.56
N PHE A 7 8.50 -8.53 7.14
CA PHE A 7 9.37 -9.55 6.56
C PHE A 7 8.67 -10.27 5.40
N ARG A 8 9.24 -10.20 4.19
CA ARG A 8 8.74 -10.92 3.02
C ARG A 8 9.51 -12.22 2.84
N TYR A 9 8.89 -13.36 3.15
CA TYR A 9 9.51 -14.68 3.01
C TYR A 9 10.03 -14.97 1.59
N SER A 10 9.30 -14.52 0.55
CA SER A 10 9.73 -14.66 -0.85
C SER A 10 11.00 -13.89 -1.19
N LEU A 11 11.31 -12.83 -0.44
CA LEU A 11 12.52 -12.03 -0.59
C LEU A 11 13.61 -12.38 0.42
N GLY A 12 13.27 -13.09 1.50
CA GLY A 12 14.17 -13.39 2.60
C GLY A 12 14.67 -12.15 3.36
N LYS A 13 13.93 -11.03 3.31
CA LYS A 13 14.32 -9.75 3.94
C LYS A 13 13.12 -8.91 4.35
N GLU A 14 13.38 -7.94 5.22
CA GLU A 14 12.44 -6.85 5.52
C GLU A 14 12.17 -6.00 4.28
N SER A 15 10.92 -5.58 4.15
CA SER A 15 10.40 -4.77 3.05
C SER A 15 9.65 -3.57 3.62
N ILE A 16 9.83 -2.39 3.02
CA ILE A 16 9.06 -1.19 3.36
C ILE A 16 8.04 -0.96 2.24
N GLU A 17 6.77 -0.91 2.61
CA GLU A 17 5.65 -0.99 1.68
C GLU A 17 4.56 0.03 2.00
N VAL A 18 3.76 0.34 0.99
CA VAL A 18 2.48 1.03 1.19
C VAL A 18 1.50 0.06 1.85
N ILE A 19 0.64 0.59 2.73
CA ILE A 19 -0.46 -0.15 3.36
C ILE A 19 -1.36 -0.72 2.28
N CYS A 20 -1.66 -2.01 2.36
CA CYS A 20 -2.24 -2.77 1.26
C CYS A 20 -2.68 -4.17 1.73
N GLY A 21 -3.98 -4.46 1.83
CA GLY A 21 -4.47 -5.82 2.13
C GLY A 21 -5.64 -6.28 1.25
N ALA A 22 -6.18 -7.49 1.43
CA ALA A 22 -7.10 -8.09 0.46
C ALA A 22 -8.49 -7.47 0.47
N VAL A 23 -9.16 -7.45 -0.68
CA VAL A 23 -10.58 -7.09 -0.78
C VAL A 23 -11.39 -8.37 -0.54
N GLU A 24 -12.30 -8.33 0.42
CA GLU A 24 -13.20 -9.45 0.70
C GLU A 24 -14.30 -9.56 -0.37
N GLU A 25 -14.95 -10.73 -0.45
CA GLU A 25 -16.05 -10.93 -1.39
C GLU A 25 -17.18 -9.93 -1.15
N ASP A 26 -17.64 -9.28 -2.23
CA ASP A 26 -18.65 -8.22 -2.22
C ASP A 26 -18.31 -6.95 -1.40
N GLU A 27 -17.05 -6.78 -0.97
CA GLU A 27 -16.58 -5.58 -0.25
C GLU A 27 -16.26 -4.42 -1.22
N PRO A 28 -16.84 -3.22 -1.03
CA PRO A 28 -16.44 -2.04 -1.80
C PRO A 28 -14.97 -1.68 -1.60
N LEU A 29 -14.26 -1.33 -2.69
CA LEU A 29 -12.80 -1.08 -2.67
C LEU A 29 -12.37 -0.02 -1.63
N GLN A 30 -13.19 1.01 -1.43
CA GLN A 30 -12.91 2.06 -0.44
C GLN A 30 -13.10 1.56 1.00
N GLU A 31 -14.13 0.76 1.27
CA GLU A 31 -14.37 0.17 2.60
C GLU A 31 -13.25 -0.80 2.96
N ALA A 32 -12.85 -1.60 1.97
CA ALA A 32 -11.66 -2.42 2.02
C ALA A 32 -10.42 -1.58 2.40
N ALA A 33 -10.17 -0.47 1.70
CA ALA A 33 -9.02 0.40 1.97
C ALA A 33 -9.05 1.00 3.39
N GLN A 34 -10.24 1.33 3.89
CA GLN A 34 -10.44 1.83 5.24
C GLN A 34 -10.16 0.77 6.31
N ARG A 35 -10.59 -0.48 6.09
CA ARG A 35 -10.35 -1.59 7.01
C ARG A 35 -8.85 -1.89 7.18
N GLU A 36 -8.11 -2.02 6.09
CA GLU A 36 -6.68 -2.39 6.16
C GLU A 36 -5.81 -1.33 6.85
N ILE A 37 -6.12 -0.05 6.65
CA ILE A 37 -5.32 1.01 7.28
C ILE A 37 -5.52 1.04 8.79
N GLU A 38 -6.70 0.61 9.25
CA GLU A 38 -7.00 0.48 10.67
C GLU A 38 -6.32 -0.79 11.24
N GLU A 39 -6.38 -1.91 10.52
CA GLU A 39 -5.77 -3.19 10.93
C GLU A 39 -4.23 -3.15 10.90
N GLU A 40 -3.61 -2.78 9.77
CA GLU A 40 -2.15 -2.83 9.57
C GLU A 40 -1.41 -1.65 10.21
N ALA A 41 -2.08 -0.50 10.34
CA ALA A 41 -1.42 0.75 10.74
C ALA A 41 -2.13 1.52 11.86
N SER A 42 -3.29 1.08 12.33
CA SER A 42 -4.05 1.76 13.39
C SER A 42 -4.30 3.24 13.05
N ILE A 43 -4.71 3.47 11.81
CA ILE A 43 -5.02 4.80 11.25
C ILE A 43 -6.44 4.77 10.68
N LYS A 44 -7.21 5.81 10.95
CA LYS A 44 -8.44 6.16 10.23
C LYS A 44 -8.20 7.34 9.31
N ALA A 45 -8.95 7.40 8.22
CA ALA A 45 -8.99 8.55 7.34
C ALA A 45 -10.44 8.97 7.08
N SER A 46 -10.70 10.27 6.97
CA SER A 46 -12.06 10.76 6.66
C SER A 46 -12.39 10.71 5.17
N ASP A 47 -11.38 10.88 4.30
CA ASP A 47 -11.58 10.89 2.86
C ASP A 47 -10.56 10.00 2.15
N PHE A 48 -11.02 9.35 1.09
CA PHE A 48 -10.25 8.52 0.18
C PHE A 48 -10.43 9.04 -1.24
N PHE A 49 -9.34 9.46 -1.87
CA PHE A 49 -9.34 9.94 -3.25
C PHE A 49 -8.82 8.85 -4.16
N ASP A 50 -9.64 8.43 -5.12
CA ASP A 50 -9.25 7.46 -6.15
C ASP A 50 -8.07 7.99 -6.98
N LEU A 51 -6.98 7.22 -7.04
CA LEU A 51 -5.78 7.51 -7.83
C LEU A 51 -5.66 6.64 -9.10
N GLY A 52 -6.67 5.82 -9.36
CA GLY A 52 -6.73 4.87 -10.46
C GLY A 52 -6.14 3.50 -10.11
N VAL A 53 -5.94 2.71 -11.15
CA VAL A 53 -5.60 1.29 -11.04
C VAL A 53 -4.25 1.01 -11.71
N ILE A 54 -3.45 0.13 -11.09
CA ILE A 54 -2.16 -0.33 -11.60
C ILE A 54 -2.19 -1.85 -11.74
N ASP A 55 -1.75 -2.38 -12.88
CA ASP A 55 -1.37 -3.79 -13.01
C ASP A 55 0.11 -3.95 -12.65
N LEU A 56 0.41 -4.70 -11.58
CA LEU A 56 1.78 -4.84 -11.07
C LEU A 56 2.63 -5.82 -11.89
N ASP A 57 1.96 -6.71 -12.60
CA ASP A 57 2.52 -7.63 -13.57
C ASP A 57 1.47 -7.84 -14.66
N THR A 58 1.90 -7.74 -15.93
CA THR A 58 1.04 -7.99 -17.10
C THR A 58 1.52 -9.20 -17.89
N SER A 59 2.57 -9.86 -17.44
CA SER A 59 3.32 -10.89 -18.17
C SER A 59 3.11 -12.30 -17.62
N ILE A 60 2.91 -12.45 -16.30
CA ILE A 60 2.82 -13.78 -15.65
C ILE A 60 1.55 -13.90 -14.79
N VAL A 61 1.25 -12.85 -14.02
CA VAL A 61 0.14 -12.87 -13.07
C VAL A 61 -0.76 -11.69 -13.35
N ARG A 62 -2.07 -11.93 -13.44
CA ARG A 62 -3.03 -10.83 -13.36
C ARG A 62 -3.05 -10.34 -11.92
N CYS A 63 -2.41 -9.21 -11.63
CA CYS A 63 -2.64 -8.53 -10.37
C CYS A 63 -2.81 -7.02 -10.50
N GLN A 64 -4.07 -6.66 -10.32
CA GLN A 64 -4.59 -5.32 -10.42
C GLN A 64 -4.70 -4.72 -9.02
N VAL A 65 -4.24 -3.49 -8.83
CA VAL A 65 -4.28 -2.78 -7.55
C VAL A 65 -4.93 -1.43 -7.76
N GLN A 66 -6.08 -1.22 -7.12
CA GLN A 66 -6.70 0.10 -7.01
C GLN A 66 -5.90 0.94 -6.01
N MET A 67 -5.71 2.22 -6.27
CA MET A 67 -4.99 3.13 -5.37
C MET A 67 -5.89 4.21 -4.81
N PHE A 68 -5.64 4.59 -3.57
CA PHE A 68 -6.33 5.67 -2.88
C PHE A 68 -5.33 6.58 -2.15
N LEU A 69 -5.58 7.87 -2.19
CA LEU A 69 -4.98 8.83 -1.26
C LEU A 69 -5.91 9.01 -0.08
N ALA A 70 -5.46 8.68 1.13
CA ALA A 70 -6.22 8.92 2.35
C ALA A 70 -5.78 10.19 3.08
N LYS A 71 -6.73 11.06 3.42
CA LYS A 71 -6.50 12.26 4.26
C LYS A 71 -7.84 12.92 4.64
N PRO A 72 -7.88 13.74 5.71
CA PRO A 72 -6.97 13.76 6.86
C PRO A 72 -6.94 12.42 7.62
N LEU A 73 -5.84 12.19 8.34
CA LEU A 73 -5.58 10.95 9.08
C LEU A 73 -5.70 11.17 10.59
N THR A 74 -6.22 10.16 11.29
CA THR A 74 -6.33 10.10 12.74
C THR A 74 -5.76 8.77 13.22
N LEU A 75 -4.82 8.79 14.16
CA LEU A 75 -4.31 7.58 14.79
C LEU A 75 -5.35 7.00 15.74
N THR A 76 -5.52 5.68 15.71
CA THR A 76 -6.40 4.94 16.60
C THR A 76 -5.59 4.07 17.57
N GLU A 77 -6.28 3.48 18.54
CA GLU A 77 -5.68 2.45 19.38
C GLU A 77 -5.31 1.23 18.53
N ALA A 78 -4.20 0.57 18.88
CA ALA A 78 -3.67 -0.52 18.09
C ALA A 78 -4.54 -1.77 18.23
N HIS A 79 -5.14 -2.19 17.12
CA HIS A 79 -5.92 -3.42 17.02
C HIS A 79 -5.22 -4.37 16.05
N GLN A 80 -3.95 -4.71 16.36
CA GLN A 80 -3.21 -5.72 15.58
C GLN A 80 -3.80 -7.10 15.88
N GLU A 81 -4.85 -7.47 15.15
CA GLU A 81 -5.35 -8.84 15.12
C GLU A 81 -4.51 -9.64 14.13
N GLY A 82 -3.45 -10.29 14.61
CA GLY A 82 -2.66 -11.17 13.76
C GLY A 82 -1.34 -11.65 14.37
N THR A 83 -0.86 -12.79 13.88
CA THR A 83 0.50 -13.29 14.11
C THR A 83 1.55 -12.58 13.25
N GLU A 84 1.13 -11.61 12.43
CA GLU A 84 1.99 -10.92 11.47
C GLU A 84 2.78 -9.80 12.16
N THR A 85 4.11 -9.89 12.09
CA THR A 85 5.01 -8.86 12.62
C THR A 85 5.07 -7.69 11.64
N ILE A 86 4.08 -6.80 11.71
CA ILE A 86 4.02 -5.58 10.90
C ILE A 86 4.33 -4.37 11.79
N LYS A 87 5.26 -3.52 11.33
CA LYS A 87 5.63 -2.27 12.00
C LYS A 87 5.25 -1.07 11.16
N THR A 88 4.42 -0.19 11.70
CA THR A 88 4.09 1.10 11.06
C THR A 88 5.28 2.07 11.14
N LEU A 89 5.60 2.70 10.02
CA LEU A 89 6.62 3.73 9.87
C LEU A 89 5.95 5.05 9.47
N HIS A 90 6.40 6.17 10.05
CA HIS A 90 6.01 7.50 9.63
C HIS A 90 7.22 8.25 9.06
N ILE A 91 7.22 8.49 7.75
CA ILE A 91 8.31 9.14 7.02
C ILE A 91 7.76 10.40 6.32
N PRO A 92 8.46 11.54 6.39
CA PRO A 92 8.12 12.71 5.57
C PRO A 92 8.04 12.35 4.08
N LEU A 93 7.06 12.90 3.36
CA LEU A 93 6.80 12.50 1.96
C LEU A 93 8.01 12.75 1.06
N ASP A 94 8.63 13.91 1.20
CA ASP A 94 9.86 14.31 0.51
C ASP A 94 10.99 13.30 0.74
N THR A 95 11.16 12.87 1.99
CA THR A 95 12.14 11.83 2.34
C THR A 95 11.79 10.50 1.69
N ALA A 96 10.51 10.07 1.73
CA ALA A 96 10.07 8.83 1.10
C ALA A 96 10.30 8.85 -0.42
N VAL A 97 9.97 9.96 -1.10
CA VAL A 97 10.23 10.16 -2.53
C VAL A 97 11.73 10.10 -2.81
N GLN A 98 12.56 10.75 -2.01
CA GLN A 98 14.01 10.71 -2.17
C GLN A 98 14.56 9.29 -2.01
N MET A 99 14.10 8.54 -1.01
CA MET A 99 14.52 7.15 -0.82
C MET A 99 14.15 6.25 -2.00
N VAL A 100 13.02 6.50 -2.68
CA VAL A 100 12.62 5.80 -3.92
C VAL A 100 13.57 6.16 -5.06
N ILE A 101 13.87 7.45 -5.25
CA ILE A 101 14.77 7.94 -6.30
C ILE A 101 16.18 7.34 -6.15
N GLU A 102 16.66 7.22 -4.91
CA GLU A 102 17.97 6.66 -4.60
C GLU A 102 18.01 5.12 -4.63
N GLY A 103 16.86 4.45 -4.80
CA GLY A 103 16.76 2.99 -4.74
C GLY A 103 16.88 2.40 -3.32
N ASN A 104 16.87 3.26 -2.29
CA ASN A 104 16.93 2.89 -0.88
C ASN A 104 15.59 2.43 -0.32
N LEU A 105 14.49 2.69 -1.04
CA LEU A 105 13.17 2.18 -0.75
C LEU A 105 12.67 1.40 -1.97
N PRO A 106 12.94 0.09 -2.04
CA PRO A 106 12.25 -0.76 -2.99
C PRO A 106 10.79 -0.80 -2.50
N ILE A 107 9.87 -0.03 -3.10
CA ILE A 107 8.44 -0.14 -2.79
C ILE A 107 8.00 -1.51 -3.28
N VAL A 108 8.18 -2.55 -2.47
CA VAL A 108 7.81 -3.92 -2.83
C VAL A 108 6.35 -4.14 -2.52
N LYS A 109 5.48 -3.47 -3.27
CA LYS A 109 4.22 -4.06 -3.73
C LYS A 109 3.89 -3.69 -5.17
N SER A 110 4.72 -2.88 -5.84
CA SER A 110 4.59 -2.58 -7.26
C SER A 110 5.94 -2.76 -7.91
N SER A 111 6.04 -3.74 -8.80
CA SER A 111 7.15 -3.84 -9.73
C SER A 111 7.18 -2.55 -10.56
N GLY A 112 8.08 -1.63 -10.20
CA GLY A 112 8.57 -0.55 -11.06
C GLY A 112 7.55 0.47 -11.56
N PHE A 113 7.05 1.35 -10.70
CA PHE A 113 6.59 2.68 -11.14
C PHE A 113 6.87 3.74 -10.07
N SER A 114 7.81 4.66 -10.36
CA SER A 114 8.07 5.84 -9.53
C SER A 114 7.02 6.90 -9.85
N PHE A 115 5.92 6.94 -9.07
CA PHE A 115 4.99 8.06 -9.14
C PHE A 115 5.58 9.23 -8.36
N THR A 116 6.13 10.21 -9.07
CA THR A 116 6.66 11.42 -8.46
C THR A 116 5.48 12.32 -8.07
N LEU A 117 5.00 12.19 -6.82
CA LEU A 117 4.04 13.11 -6.18
C LEU A 117 4.70 14.48 -5.92
N THR A 118 5.13 15.17 -6.98
CA THR A 118 5.59 16.56 -6.88
C THR A 118 4.39 17.48 -7.01
N GLY A 119 4.00 18.16 -5.91
CA GLY A 119 3.08 19.30 -6.00
C GLY A 119 1.92 19.37 -5.00
N LEU A 120 1.78 18.43 -4.06
CA LEU A 120 0.69 18.48 -3.07
C LEU A 120 1.19 18.84 -1.66
N PRO A 121 0.87 20.04 -1.13
CA PRO A 121 1.17 20.38 0.26
C PRO A 121 0.23 19.63 1.22
N GLY A 122 0.80 18.86 2.14
CA GLY A 122 0.05 18.16 3.20
C GLY A 122 0.60 16.77 3.53
N ARG A 123 0.19 16.20 4.66
CA ARG A 123 0.51 14.81 5.03
C ARG A 123 -0.19 13.87 4.05
N ILE A 124 0.54 13.30 3.09
CA ILE A 124 0.03 12.35 2.10
C ILE A 124 0.22 10.93 2.63
N LEU A 125 -0.86 10.14 2.56
CA LEU A 125 -0.82 8.69 2.67
C LEU A 125 -1.27 8.11 1.34
N THR A 126 -0.32 7.52 0.60
CA THR A 126 -0.67 6.70 -0.56
C THR A 126 -1.00 5.30 -0.04
N ILE A 127 -2.26 4.93 -0.15
CA ILE A 127 -2.75 3.56 0.06
C ILE A 127 -2.85 2.94 -1.32
N ALA A 128 -2.36 1.72 -1.46
CA ALA A 128 -2.63 0.90 -2.63
C ALA A 128 -3.40 -0.32 -2.13
N LYS A 129 -4.61 -0.63 -2.61
CA LYS A 129 -5.39 -1.82 -2.21
C LYS A 129 -6.30 -2.27 -3.36
N LEU A 130 -6.48 -3.54 -3.76
CA LEU A 130 -5.68 -4.77 -3.82
C LEU A 130 -6.37 -5.69 -4.85
N PHE A 131 -5.77 -6.87 -5.04
CA PHE A 131 -5.89 -7.83 -6.12
C PHE A 131 -7.29 -8.43 -6.27
N ASN A 132 -7.80 -8.42 -7.51
CA ASN A 132 -8.90 -9.27 -7.92
C ASN A 132 -8.32 -10.64 -8.32
N GLN A 133 -8.43 -11.64 -7.44
CA GLN A 133 -8.06 -13.06 -7.62
C GLN A 133 -6.80 -13.34 -8.47
N THR A 134 -5.72 -13.79 -7.83
CA THR A 134 -4.49 -14.25 -8.48
C THR A 134 -4.79 -15.37 -9.47
N GLN A 135 -4.99 -15.03 -10.75
CA GLN A 135 -5.08 -16.01 -11.83
C GLN A 135 -3.75 -16.04 -12.56
N TYR A 136 -3.03 -17.15 -12.40
CA TYR A 136 -1.87 -17.47 -13.21
C TYR A 136 -2.30 -17.59 -14.67
N GLN A 137 -1.74 -16.77 -15.55
CA GLN A 137 -1.92 -16.93 -16.99
C GLN A 137 -0.72 -17.69 -17.55
N PRO A 138 -0.88 -18.97 -17.95
CA PRO A 138 0.17 -19.63 -18.72
C PRO A 138 0.34 -18.93 -20.07
N TYR A 139 1.59 -18.73 -20.48
CA TYR A 139 1.92 -18.26 -21.83
C TYR A 139 1.26 -19.16 -22.87
N ARG A 140 0.53 -18.56 -23.83
CA ARG A 140 0.01 -19.23 -25.03
C ARG A 140 1.09 -19.36 -26.10
#